data_AF-A0A534GIU2-F1
#
_entry.id   AF-A0A534GIU2-F1
#
_cell.length_a   1.000
_cell.length_b   1.000
_cell.length_c   1.000
_cell.angle_alpha   90.00
_cell.angle_beta   90.00
_cell.angle_gamma   90.00
#
_symmetry.space_group_name_H-M   'P 1'
#
loop_
_entity.id
_entity.type
_entity.pdbx_description
1 polymer ?
#
loop_
_entity_poly.entity_id
_entity_poly.type
_entity_poly.pdbx_seq_one_letter_code
_entity_poly.pdbx_strand_id
1 'polypeptide(L)'
;MPTASTSVRLRVLPAISTLVVKRASAESGGAVAPDHWTEGPHYPELPQLLAAGFAPDAVLLTPGDARQAASWLESLRRAPRLALLPIFLNRSFGEAVDALSDGVASTPEAAAPEAAAIAARAASLSRRETAEGDERLLAFLYLRPERVLTPAADWRDERIYRYPLADALGRPGEDSFLMLERLRRRGLLETAGLVERVHTCPSCSAGQLLFVETCPQCGSIDTAEQNFLHCYSCGHVGTQDEYLTNEGLACPKCAVRLRHIGVDYDRALETFACKDCSGRFTEPNVKARCLRCRKTCGTDALAERNYYGLQLSAAGELAARTGQVGDLFKLLDEFSHAHPEYFNHTLEWLIDLSRRHDEVQFGLVCLKFANVHLLASKLPRHRLAQMFDALAQRLRELIRTTDLFMRDDDEYCWLLLPQTPPGGVAILLERIAALGAAATPEEGLRIELATASFTSADAGAGSTNARLIMGTLRSRVS
;
A
#
# COMPACT_ATOMS: atom_id res chain seq x y z
N MET A 1 -16.87 -39.11 43.82
CA MET A 1 -17.34 -38.81 42.45
C MET A 1 -17.75 -37.34 42.42
N PRO A 2 -16.99 -36.45 41.76
CA PRO A 2 -17.45 -35.08 41.57
C PRO A 2 -18.33 -35.02 40.32
N THR A 3 -19.46 -34.34 40.48
CA THR A 3 -20.49 -34.07 39.48
C THR A 3 -19.94 -33.13 38.41
N ALA A 4 -19.89 -33.61 37.16
CA ALA A 4 -19.62 -32.78 36.00
C ALA A 4 -20.84 -31.85 35.77
N SER A 5 -20.67 -30.57 36.10
CA SER A 5 -21.55 -29.51 35.64
C SER A 5 -21.29 -29.29 34.15
N THR A 6 -22.11 -29.90 33.30
CA THR A 6 -22.12 -29.66 31.87
C THR A 6 -22.78 -28.30 31.63
N SER A 7 -22.00 -27.23 31.67
CA SER A 7 -22.46 -25.92 31.19
C SER A 7 -22.66 -26.04 29.67
N VAL A 8 -23.91 -26.30 29.26
CA VAL A 8 -24.34 -26.18 27.86
C VAL A 8 -24.14 -24.72 27.47
N ARG A 9 -23.03 -24.41 26.81
CA ARG A 9 -22.88 -23.14 26.10
C ARG A 9 -23.95 -23.12 25.02
N LEU A 10 -25.06 -22.42 25.26
CA LEU A 10 -26.03 -22.06 24.22
C LEU A 10 -25.24 -21.47 23.05
N ARG A 11 -25.15 -22.21 21.94
CA ARG A 11 -24.57 -21.68 20.70
C ARG A 11 -25.52 -20.59 20.22
N VAL A 12 -25.14 -19.34 20.39
CA VAL A 12 -25.79 -18.22 19.72
C VAL A 12 -25.70 -18.51 18.22
N LEU A 13 -26.87 -18.63 17.58
CA LEU A 13 -26.92 -18.89 16.14
C LEU A 13 -26.36 -17.69 15.38
N PRO A 14 -25.69 -17.91 14.24
CA PRO A 14 -25.25 -16.81 13.40
C PRO A 14 -26.42 -15.91 13.03
N ALA A 15 -26.23 -14.60 13.17
CA ALA A 15 -27.27 -13.62 12.90
C ALA A 15 -26.70 -12.28 12.42
N ILE A 16 -27.45 -11.63 11.54
CA ILE A 16 -27.20 -10.25 11.09
C ILE A 16 -28.37 -9.42 11.62
N SER A 17 -28.10 -8.56 12.61
CA SER A 17 -29.08 -7.65 13.17
C SER A 17 -28.90 -6.28 12.53
N THR A 18 -29.98 -5.71 11.99
CA THR A 18 -29.95 -4.34 11.47
C THR A 18 -30.48 -3.36 12.50
N LEU A 19 -29.93 -2.15 12.53
CA LEU A 19 -30.37 -1.10 13.44
C LEU A 19 -30.89 0.09 12.64
N VAL A 20 -32.01 0.65 13.09
CA VAL A 20 -32.69 1.78 12.45
C VAL A 20 -32.90 2.88 13.46
N VAL A 21 -32.63 4.10 13.04
CA VAL A 21 -32.86 5.32 13.80
C VAL A 21 -34.32 5.75 13.66
N LYS A 22 -35.02 5.92 14.78
CA LYS A 22 -36.37 6.50 14.78
C LYS A 22 -36.27 8.02 14.62
N ARG A 23 -36.47 8.52 13.40
CA ARG A 23 -36.50 9.97 13.13
C ARG A 23 -37.85 10.55 13.57
N ALA A 24 -37.87 11.43 14.58
CA ALA A 24 -39.07 12.18 14.91
C ALA A 24 -39.48 13.05 13.71
N SER A 25 -40.77 13.07 13.36
CA SER A 25 -41.31 13.88 12.27
C SER A 25 -40.98 15.36 12.47
N ALA A 26 -40.35 15.95 11.46
CA ALA A 26 -39.82 17.31 11.50
C ALA A 26 -40.94 18.37 11.46
N GLU A 27 -41.17 19.04 12.58
CA GLU A 27 -41.84 20.37 12.62
C GLU A 27 -40.93 21.50 13.12
N SER A 28 -39.63 21.26 13.33
CA SER A 28 -38.68 22.36 13.57
C SER A 28 -37.29 22.05 13.02
N GLY A 29 -36.80 22.94 12.16
CA GLY A 29 -35.58 22.79 11.37
C GLY A 29 -34.29 22.92 12.18
N GLY A 30 -33.98 21.91 12.98
CA GLY A 30 -32.67 21.71 13.59
C GLY A 30 -32.24 20.24 13.46
N ALA A 31 -30.96 19.99 13.18
CA ALA A 31 -30.42 18.64 13.17
C ALA A 31 -30.36 18.10 14.60
N VAL A 32 -31.37 17.32 15.00
CA VAL A 32 -31.42 16.64 16.30
C VAL A 32 -30.71 15.28 16.18
N ALA A 33 -29.77 15.01 17.08
CA ALA A 33 -29.16 13.68 17.21
C ALA A 33 -30.26 12.65 17.55
N PRO A 34 -30.26 11.46 16.95
CA PRO A 34 -31.33 10.51 17.18
C PRO A 34 -31.30 9.91 18.58
N ASP A 35 -32.35 10.18 19.36
CA ASP A 35 -32.42 9.77 20.78
C ASP A 35 -32.69 8.28 21.00
N HIS A 36 -33.19 7.53 20.00
CA HIS A 36 -33.45 6.09 20.15
C HIS A 36 -33.17 5.28 18.87
N TRP A 37 -32.22 4.33 18.98
CA TRP A 37 -31.98 3.26 18.01
C TRP A 37 -32.93 2.09 18.29
N THR A 38 -33.53 1.54 17.23
CA THR A 38 -34.44 0.38 17.32
C THR A 38 -33.94 -0.76 16.45
N GLU A 39 -34.21 -2.00 16.86
CA GLU A 39 -33.92 -3.18 16.04
C GLU A 39 -34.77 -3.16 14.76
N GLY A 40 -34.10 -3.33 13.63
CA GLY A 40 -34.70 -3.56 12.32
C GLY A 40 -34.83 -5.06 12.00
N PRO A 41 -35.07 -5.41 10.73
CA PRO A 41 -35.14 -6.81 10.31
C PRO A 41 -33.86 -7.59 10.61
N HIS A 42 -34.01 -8.83 11.06
CA HIS A 42 -32.91 -9.78 11.20
C HIS A 42 -32.78 -10.64 9.95
N TYR A 43 -31.54 -10.90 9.54
CA TYR A 43 -31.23 -11.78 8.43
C TYR A 43 -30.34 -12.94 8.90
N PRO A 44 -30.68 -14.20 8.58
CA PRO A 44 -29.81 -15.34 8.88
C PRO A 44 -28.56 -15.37 7.99
N GLU A 45 -28.67 -14.84 6.76
CA GLU A 45 -27.62 -14.92 5.75
C GLU A 45 -27.47 -13.59 5.00
N LEU A 46 -26.22 -13.21 4.73
CA LEU A 46 -25.89 -11.93 4.11
C LEU A 46 -26.53 -11.70 2.72
N PRO A 47 -26.60 -12.68 1.80
CA PRO A 47 -27.27 -12.49 0.52
C PRO A 47 -28.71 -12.00 0.64
N GLN A 48 -29.41 -12.34 1.73
CA GLN A 48 -30.78 -11.90 1.96
C GLN A 48 -30.84 -10.41 2.31
N LEU A 49 -29.91 -9.92 3.14
CA LEU A 49 -29.79 -8.48 3.41
C LEU A 49 -29.44 -7.70 2.14
N LEU A 50 -28.48 -8.20 1.36
CA LEU A 50 -28.06 -7.55 0.10
C LEU A 50 -29.19 -7.50 -0.92
N ALA A 51 -30.01 -8.56 -1.01
CA ALA A 51 -31.15 -8.64 -1.92
C ALA A 51 -32.38 -7.84 -1.45
N ALA A 52 -32.55 -7.64 -0.14
CA ALA A 52 -33.71 -6.94 0.42
C ALA A 52 -33.79 -5.46 0.00
N GLY A 53 -32.68 -4.86 -0.46
CA GLY A 53 -32.63 -3.44 -0.82
C GLY A 53 -32.82 -2.48 0.36
N PHE A 54 -32.90 -3.02 1.58
CA PHE A 54 -33.04 -2.29 2.83
C PHE A 54 -31.71 -1.64 3.22
N ALA A 55 -31.73 -0.35 3.53
CA ALA A 55 -30.56 0.42 3.95
C ALA A 55 -30.66 0.73 5.45
N PRO A 56 -30.05 -0.09 6.33
CA PRO A 56 -30.07 0.18 7.76
C PRO A 56 -29.16 1.35 8.12
N ASP A 57 -29.36 1.95 9.29
CA ASP A 57 -28.49 3.01 9.81
C ASP A 57 -27.21 2.43 10.46
N ALA A 58 -27.24 1.18 10.95
CA ALA A 58 -26.08 0.40 11.38
C ALA A 58 -26.34 -1.12 11.32
N VAL A 59 -25.28 -1.92 11.40
CA VAL A 59 -25.36 -3.39 11.38
C VAL A 59 -24.58 -3.97 12.56
N LEU A 60 -25.19 -4.91 13.30
CA LEU A 60 -24.54 -5.73 14.32
C LEU A 60 -24.45 -7.17 13.84
N LEU A 61 -23.21 -7.67 13.69
CA LEU A 61 -22.92 -9.01 13.20
C LEU A 61 -22.63 -9.96 14.35
N THR A 62 -23.28 -11.12 14.33
CA THR A 62 -23.03 -12.23 15.24
C THR A 62 -22.58 -13.46 14.44
N PRO A 63 -21.36 -13.47 13.88
CA PRO A 63 -20.89 -14.61 13.08
C PRO A 63 -20.50 -15.80 13.97
N GLY A 64 -20.60 -17.01 13.42
CA GLY A 64 -20.24 -18.25 14.10
C GLY A 64 -18.72 -18.43 14.28
N ASP A 65 -17.95 -18.03 13.27
CA ASP A 65 -16.49 -18.15 13.24
C ASP A 65 -15.82 -16.98 12.48
N ALA A 66 -14.48 -16.93 12.50
CA ALA A 66 -13.70 -15.87 11.87
C ALA A 66 -13.79 -15.84 10.34
N ARG A 67 -14.00 -16.99 9.67
CA ARG A 67 -14.13 -17.05 8.22
C ARG A 67 -15.46 -16.44 7.77
N GLN A 68 -16.53 -16.77 8.49
CA GLN A 68 -17.85 -16.19 8.26
C GLN A 68 -17.83 -14.68 8.54
N ALA A 69 -17.21 -14.26 9.65
CA ALA A 69 -17.04 -12.86 10.00
C ALA A 69 -16.32 -12.07 8.89
N ALA A 70 -15.18 -12.57 8.41
CA ALA A 70 -14.42 -11.96 7.33
C ALA A 70 -15.25 -11.84 6.04
N SER A 71 -15.88 -12.94 5.63
CA SER A 71 -16.73 -12.98 4.42
C SER A 71 -17.87 -11.96 4.49
N TRP A 72 -18.54 -11.86 5.65
CA TRP A 72 -19.63 -10.92 5.84
C TRP A 72 -19.16 -9.47 5.80
N LEU A 73 -18.10 -9.14 6.52
CA LEU A 73 -17.54 -7.80 6.57
C LEU A 73 -17.01 -7.35 5.22
N GLU A 74 -16.22 -8.17 4.53
CA GLU A 74 -15.71 -7.87 3.19
C GLU A 74 -16.85 -7.58 2.20
N SER A 75 -17.90 -8.42 2.22
CA SER A 75 -19.06 -8.26 1.35
C SER A 75 -19.85 -6.98 1.64
N LEU A 76 -20.05 -6.64 2.92
CA LEU A 76 -20.70 -5.40 3.32
C LEU A 76 -19.87 -4.16 2.94
N ARG A 77 -18.54 -4.21 3.13
CA ARG A 77 -17.60 -3.13 2.77
C ARG A 77 -17.47 -2.95 1.25
N ARG A 78 -17.66 -4.03 0.47
CA ARG A 78 -17.68 -3.95 -1.01
C ARG A 78 -19.00 -3.42 -1.55
N ALA A 79 -20.12 -3.64 -0.86
CA ALA A 79 -21.45 -3.21 -1.29
C ALA A 79 -21.59 -1.67 -1.22
N PRO A 80 -21.79 -0.96 -2.36
CA PRO A 80 -21.78 0.50 -2.39
C PRO A 80 -22.72 1.19 -1.38
N ARG A 81 -23.91 0.59 -1.15
CA ARG A 81 -24.92 1.13 -0.22
C ARG A 81 -24.56 0.94 1.26
N LEU A 82 -23.76 -0.08 1.58
CA LEU A 82 -23.50 -0.51 2.96
C LEU A 82 -22.06 -0.21 3.40
N ALA A 83 -21.17 0.09 2.44
CA ALA A 83 -19.73 0.19 2.67
C ALA A 83 -19.33 1.16 3.78
N LEU A 84 -20.04 2.28 3.87
CA LEU A 84 -19.74 3.37 4.81
C LEU A 84 -20.50 3.27 6.13
N LEU A 85 -21.46 2.34 6.25
CA LEU A 85 -22.29 2.19 7.44
C LEU A 85 -21.45 1.79 8.67
N PRO A 86 -21.89 2.15 9.88
CA PRO A 86 -21.40 1.54 11.11
C PRO A 86 -21.67 0.03 11.11
N ILE A 87 -20.65 -0.79 11.27
CA ILE A 87 -20.75 -2.26 11.33
C ILE A 87 -19.99 -2.79 12.53
N PHE A 88 -20.67 -3.41 13.48
CA PHE A 88 -20.09 -3.91 14.72
C PHE A 88 -20.07 -5.44 14.75
N LEU A 89 -19.12 -6.01 15.49
CA LEU A 89 -19.06 -7.44 15.79
C LEU A 89 -19.52 -7.72 17.22
N ASN A 90 -20.15 -8.86 17.46
CA ASN A 90 -20.50 -9.30 18.81
C ASN A 90 -19.27 -9.61 19.70
N ARG A 91 -18.12 -9.91 19.08
CA ARG A 91 -16.83 -10.17 19.73
C ARG A 91 -15.68 -10.01 18.71
N SER A 92 -14.45 -9.99 19.20
CA SER A 92 -13.25 -10.02 18.34
C SER A 92 -13.08 -11.38 17.64
N PHE A 93 -12.69 -11.35 16.37
CA PHE A 93 -12.36 -12.52 15.54
C PHE A 93 -10.92 -12.48 14.99
N GLY A 94 -10.09 -11.57 15.49
CA GLY A 94 -8.69 -11.40 15.14
C GLY A 94 -8.45 -10.15 14.31
N GLU A 95 -7.23 -9.63 14.39
CA GLU A 95 -6.86 -8.28 13.90
C GLU A 95 -7.30 -8.01 12.45
N ALA A 96 -7.08 -8.94 11.53
CA ALA A 96 -7.46 -8.76 10.12
C ALA A 96 -8.97 -8.62 9.90
N VAL A 97 -9.77 -9.35 10.70
CA VAL A 97 -11.24 -9.32 10.62
C VAL A 97 -11.77 -8.10 11.34
N ASP A 98 -11.27 -7.84 12.54
CA ASP A 98 -11.68 -6.73 13.39
C ASP A 98 -11.36 -5.38 12.72
N ALA A 99 -10.30 -5.30 11.92
CA ALA A 99 -9.98 -4.11 11.13
C ALA A 99 -11.12 -3.67 10.21
N LEU A 100 -11.94 -4.60 9.71
CA LEU A 100 -13.06 -4.29 8.81
C LEU A 100 -14.31 -3.76 9.55
N SER A 101 -14.38 -3.89 10.88
CA SER A 101 -15.51 -3.46 11.70
C SER A 101 -15.29 -2.08 12.35
N ASP A 102 -16.33 -1.59 12.99
CA ASP A 102 -16.40 -0.41 13.84
C ASP A 102 -16.27 -0.78 15.32
N GLY A 103 -15.67 -1.94 15.61
CA GLY A 103 -15.42 -2.41 16.97
C GLY A 103 -16.37 -3.52 17.40
N VAL A 104 -16.35 -3.77 18.71
CA VAL A 104 -17.11 -4.84 19.36
C VAL A 104 -18.25 -4.23 20.17
N ALA A 105 -19.47 -4.69 19.92
CA ALA A 105 -20.64 -4.32 20.68
C ALA A 105 -21.46 -5.58 20.99
N SER A 106 -21.76 -5.81 22.27
CA SER A 106 -22.56 -6.95 22.72
C SER A 106 -24.06 -6.75 22.50
N THR A 107 -24.51 -5.49 22.42
CA THR A 107 -25.93 -5.14 22.20
C THR A 107 -26.05 -3.92 21.27
N PRO A 108 -27.22 -3.72 20.63
CA PRO A 108 -27.52 -2.51 19.86
C PRO A 108 -27.27 -1.19 20.61
N GLU A 109 -27.61 -1.14 21.89
CA GLU A 109 -27.45 0.05 22.74
C GLU A 109 -25.99 0.38 22.97
N ALA A 110 -25.12 -0.63 23.06
CA ALA A 110 -23.67 -0.44 23.19
C ALA A 110 -23.06 0.11 21.89
N ALA A 111 -23.61 -0.23 20.72
CA ALA A 111 -23.17 0.28 19.43
C ALA A 111 -23.67 1.71 19.11
N ALA A 112 -24.79 2.12 19.72
CA ALA A 112 -25.50 3.35 19.40
C ALA A 112 -24.65 4.64 19.45
N PRO A 113 -23.76 4.87 20.45
CA PRO A 113 -22.99 6.11 20.52
C PRO A 113 -22.03 6.29 19.34
N GLU A 114 -21.29 5.24 18.99
CA GLU A 114 -20.34 5.27 17.88
C GLU A 114 -21.07 5.31 16.53
N ALA A 115 -22.16 4.56 16.40
CA ALA A 115 -23.02 4.61 15.22
C ALA A 115 -23.61 6.02 15.00
N ALA A 116 -24.03 6.69 16.06
CA ALA A 116 -24.56 8.06 16.01
C ALA A 116 -23.47 9.08 15.64
N ALA A 117 -22.26 8.94 16.18
CA ALA A 117 -21.13 9.80 15.84
C ALA A 117 -20.76 9.71 14.35
N ILE A 118 -20.71 8.48 13.81
CA ILE A 118 -20.49 8.23 12.38
C ILE A 118 -21.62 8.83 11.54
N ALA A 119 -22.88 8.59 11.92
CA ALA A 119 -24.06 9.09 11.19
C ALA A 119 -24.12 10.63 11.17
N ALA A 120 -23.76 11.30 12.26
CA ALA A 120 -23.73 12.76 12.36
C ALA A 120 -22.72 13.37 11.37
N ARG A 121 -21.52 12.81 11.27
CA ARG A 121 -20.50 13.27 10.30
C ARG A 121 -20.93 13.02 8.87
N ALA A 122 -21.67 11.94 8.62
CA ALA A 122 -22.13 11.61 7.29
C ALA A 122 -23.03 12.69 6.67
N ALA A 123 -23.73 13.51 7.46
CA ALA A 123 -24.55 14.62 6.96
C ALA A 123 -23.71 15.67 6.19
N SER A 124 -22.41 15.73 6.47
CA SER A 124 -21.47 16.66 5.84
C SER A 124 -20.87 16.15 4.51
N LEU A 125 -21.20 14.90 4.11
CA LEU A 125 -20.74 14.33 2.85
C LEU A 125 -21.72 14.61 1.72
N SER A 126 -21.23 15.25 0.65
CA SER A 126 -22.04 15.68 -0.49
C SER A 126 -22.57 14.51 -1.35
N ARG A 127 -21.88 13.36 -1.37
CA ARG A 127 -22.27 12.15 -2.13
C ARG A 127 -21.85 10.88 -1.39
N ARG A 128 -22.82 10.15 -0.81
CA ARG A 128 -22.55 8.89 -0.10
C ARG A 128 -22.62 7.65 -1.01
N GLU A 129 -23.53 7.66 -1.98
CA GLU A 129 -23.97 6.43 -2.68
C GLU A 129 -23.15 6.08 -3.93
N THR A 130 -22.33 7.01 -4.42
CA THR A 130 -21.57 6.86 -5.68
C THR A 130 -20.06 6.79 -5.47
N ALA A 131 -19.59 6.83 -4.23
CA ALA A 131 -18.16 6.79 -3.92
C ALA A 131 -17.56 5.41 -4.23
N GLU A 132 -16.50 5.39 -5.03
CA GLU A 132 -15.77 4.18 -5.44
C GLU A 132 -14.26 4.37 -5.31
N GLY A 133 -13.54 3.27 -5.02
CA GLY A 133 -12.09 3.29 -4.86
C GLY A 133 -11.62 4.31 -3.83
N ASP A 134 -10.70 5.18 -4.22
CA ASP A 134 -10.15 6.29 -3.44
C ASP A 134 -11.23 7.09 -2.68
N GLU A 135 -12.30 7.50 -3.37
CA GLU A 135 -13.35 8.34 -2.77
C GLU A 135 -14.08 7.60 -1.65
N ARG A 136 -14.28 6.29 -1.81
CA ARG A 136 -14.95 5.45 -0.80
C ARG A 136 -14.07 5.30 0.44
N LEU A 137 -12.78 5.04 0.25
CA LEU A 137 -11.85 4.91 1.36
C LEU A 137 -11.72 6.23 2.14
N LEU A 138 -11.57 7.35 1.45
CA LEU A 138 -11.47 8.67 2.08
C LEU A 138 -12.77 9.06 2.78
N ALA A 139 -13.93 8.78 2.19
CA ALA A 139 -15.21 8.96 2.84
C ALA A 139 -15.33 8.09 4.10
N PHE A 140 -14.90 6.83 4.04
CA PHE A 140 -14.92 5.92 5.19
C PHE A 140 -14.11 6.47 6.37
N LEU A 141 -12.88 6.92 6.10
CA LEU A 141 -12.00 7.52 7.10
C LEU A 141 -12.52 8.88 7.60
N TYR A 142 -13.09 9.70 6.72
CA TYR A 142 -13.67 10.98 7.11
C TYR A 142 -14.76 10.83 8.17
N LEU A 143 -15.57 9.78 8.04
CA LEU A 143 -16.64 9.47 8.98
C LEU A 143 -16.11 9.02 10.35
N ARG A 144 -14.84 8.63 10.44
CA ARG A 144 -14.20 8.02 11.62
C ARG A 144 -12.84 8.70 11.89
N PRO A 145 -12.82 9.91 12.49
CA PRO A 145 -11.61 10.74 12.58
C PRO A 145 -10.41 10.05 13.22
N GLU A 146 -10.64 9.26 14.26
CA GLU A 146 -9.60 8.54 14.99
C GLU A 146 -9.21 7.19 14.34
N ARG A 147 -9.78 6.87 13.17
CA ARG A 147 -9.52 5.58 12.52
C ARG A 147 -8.16 5.60 11.82
N VAL A 148 -7.31 4.69 12.26
CA VAL A 148 -6.08 4.31 11.57
C VAL A 148 -6.33 3.04 10.76
N LEU A 149 -5.99 3.06 9.47
CA LEU A 149 -5.86 1.86 8.65
C LEU A 149 -4.62 1.09 9.09
N THR A 150 -4.84 -0.09 9.66
CA THR A 150 -3.75 -0.98 10.09
C THR A 150 -3.49 -2.07 9.05
N PRO A 151 -2.21 -2.39 8.78
CA PRO A 151 -1.86 -3.56 8.00
C PRO A 151 -2.04 -4.81 8.87
N ALA A 152 -2.50 -5.92 8.27
CA ALA A 152 -2.63 -7.21 8.93
C ALA A 152 -1.79 -8.26 8.21
N ALA A 153 -1.13 -9.13 8.99
CA ALA A 153 -0.30 -10.20 8.44
C ALA A 153 -1.14 -11.26 7.71
N ASP A 154 -0.76 -11.59 6.48
CA ASP A 154 -1.27 -12.72 5.70
C ASP A 154 -0.11 -13.41 4.97
N TRP A 155 0.30 -14.57 5.48
CA TRP A 155 1.40 -15.36 4.90
C TRP A 155 1.13 -15.84 3.47
N ARG A 156 -0.14 -15.86 3.03
CA ARG A 156 -0.53 -16.25 1.68
C ARG A 156 -0.29 -15.12 0.68
N ASP A 157 -0.24 -13.88 1.15
CA ASP A 157 0.06 -12.73 0.32
C ASP A 157 1.58 -12.64 0.06
N GLU A 158 1.96 -12.30 -1.17
CA GLU A 158 3.36 -12.10 -1.55
C GLU A 158 4.05 -11.00 -0.73
N ARG A 159 3.27 -10.05 -0.22
CA ARG A 159 3.71 -8.93 0.60
C ARG A 159 3.78 -9.25 2.09
N ILE A 160 3.24 -10.39 2.54
CA ILE A 160 3.11 -10.81 3.95
C ILE A 160 2.17 -9.92 4.78
N TYR A 161 1.94 -8.67 4.41
CA TYR A 161 0.96 -7.78 5.03
C TYR A 161 0.03 -7.20 3.97
N ARG A 162 -1.23 -7.02 4.35
CA ARG A 162 -2.28 -6.40 3.54
C ARG A 162 -3.01 -5.35 4.37
N TYR A 163 -3.79 -4.49 3.74
CA TYR A 163 -4.66 -3.55 4.43
C TYR A 163 -6.11 -3.97 4.21
N PRO A 164 -6.73 -4.78 5.10
CA PRO A 164 -8.04 -5.40 4.86
C PRO A 164 -9.12 -4.38 4.47
N LEU A 165 -9.19 -3.24 5.16
CA LEU A 165 -10.12 -2.16 4.84
C LEU A 165 -9.89 -1.58 3.44
N ALA A 166 -8.63 -1.38 3.04
CA ALA A 166 -8.31 -0.86 1.72
C ALA A 166 -8.62 -1.89 0.63
N ASP A 167 -8.36 -3.19 0.87
CA ASP A 167 -8.72 -4.28 -0.03
C ASP A 167 -10.24 -4.39 -0.26
N ALA A 168 -11.03 -4.11 0.79
CA ALA A 168 -12.48 -4.20 0.74
C ALA A 168 -13.15 -2.94 0.15
N LEU A 169 -12.61 -1.75 0.42
CA LEU A 169 -13.17 -0.47 -0.03
C LEU A 169 -12.62 -0.02 -1.40
N GLY A 170 -11.46 -0.53 -1.82
CA GLY A 170 -10.85 -0.27 -3.12
C GLY A 170 -11.68 -0.81 -4.29
N ARG A 171 -11.30 -0.44 -5.53
CA ARG A 171 -11.99 -0.96 -6.72
C ARG A 171 -11.71 -2.46 -6.89
N PRO A 172 -12.67 -3.26 -7.38
CA PRO A 172 -12.41 -4.66 -7.69
C PRO A 172 -11.23 -4.82 -8.66
N GLY A 173 -10.25 -5.65 -8.27
CA GLY A 173 -9.05 -5.92 -9.08
C GLY A 173 -7.95 -4.85 -9.00
N GLU A 174 -8.18 -3.73 -8.30
CA GLU A 174 -7.15 -2.74 -8.03
C GLU A 174 -6.22 -3.21 -6.91
N ASP A 175 -4.92 -2.92 -7.04
CA ASP A 175 -3.95 -3.18 -5.99
C ASP A 175 -4.07 -2.12 -4.89
N SER A 176 -4.58 -2.53 -3.72
CA SER A 176 -4.81 -1.64 -2.59
C SER A 176 -3.54 -0.99 -2.06
N PHE A 177 -2.38 -1.66 -2.16
CA PHE A 177 -1.11 -1.09 -1.72
C PHE A 177 -0.69 0.08 -2.61
N LEU A 178 -0.85 -0.07 -3.93
CA LEU A 178 -0.60 1.02 -4.88
C LEU A 178 -1.60 2.17 -4.70
N MET A 179 -2.87 1.86 -4.44
CA MET A 179 -3.90 2.85 -4.11
C MET A 179 -3.50 3.67 -2.88
N LEU A 180 -3.11 3.01 -1.79
CA LEU A 180 -2.70 3.68 -0.55
C LEU A 180 -1.44 4.54 -0.75
N GLU A 181 -0.44 4.03 -1.48
CA GLU A 181 0.77 4.80 -1.78
C GLU A 181 0.47 6.02 -2.65
N ARG A 182 -0.45 5.90 -3.63
CA ARG A 182 -0.95 7.03 -4.42
C ARG A 182 -1.61 8.09 -3.53
N LEU A 183 -2.52 7.68 -2.64
CA LEU A 183 -3.20 8.59 -1.71
C LEU A 183 -2.24 9.28 -0.74
N ARG A 184 -1.21 8.56 -0.28
CA ARG A 184 -0.13 9.11 0.58
C ARG A 184 0.74 10.11 -0.17
N ARG A 185 1.14 9.81 -1.41
CA ARG A 185 1.91 10.74 -2.26
C ARG A 185 1.15 12.02 -2.58
N ARG A 186 -0.17 11.94 -2.71
CA ARG A 186 -1.07 13.09 -2.85
C ARG A 186 -1.30 13.87 -1.55
N GLY A 187 -0.69 13.44 -0.44
CA GLY A 187 -0.86 14.06 0.87
C GLY A 187 -2.25 13.88 1.47
N LEU A 188 -3.09 12.98 0.94
CA LEU A 188 -4.45 12.72 1.44
C LEU A 188 -4.46 11.76 2.62
N LEU A 189 -3.44 10.90 2.71
CA LEU A 189 -3.17 10.05 3.86
C LEU A 189 -1.81 10.39 4.45
N GLU A 190 -1.71 10.30 5.77
CA GLU A 190 -0.46 10.45 6.52
C GLU A 190 -0.16 9.20 7.35
N THR A 191 1.11 9.01 7.70
CA THR A 191 1.56 7.84 8.45
C THR A 191 1.31 8.02 9.95
N ALA A 192 0.49 7.15 10.52
CA ALA A 192 0.25 7.01 11.96
C ALA A 192 1.24 6.01 12.60
N GLY A 193 2.54 6.19 12.33
CA GLY A 193 3.61 5.35 12.87
C GLY A 193 3.95 4.10 12.05
N LEU A 194 5.16 3.56 12.31
CA LEU A 194 5.65 2.30 11.72
C LEU A 194 5.04 1.13 12.48
N VAL A 195 4.36 0.23 11.76
CA VAL A 195 3.75 -0.98 12.33
C VAL A 195 4.70 -2.16 12.19
N GLU A 196 5.30 -2.33 11.00
CA GLU A 196 6.22 -3.43 10.75
C GLU A 196 7.28 -3.06 9.71
N ARG A 197 8.46 -3.68 9.83
CA ARG A 197 9.52 -3.69 8.81
C ARG A 197 9.85 -5.12 8.43
N VAL A 198 9.61 -5.47 7.16
CA VAL A 198 9.93 -6.81 6.63
C VAL A 198 11.08 -6.76 5.64
N HIS A 199 11.80 -7.87 5.54
CA HIS A 199 12.74 -8.11 4.47
C HIS A 199 12.06 -8.77 3.27
N THR A 200 12.48 -8.41 2.06
CA THR A 200 11.88 -8.86 0.81
C THR A 200 12.95 -9.32 -0.18
N CYS A 201 12.55 -10.22 -1.08
CA CYS A 201 13.44 -10.74 -2.11
C CYS A 201 13.85 -9.60 -3.07
N PRO A 202 15.15 -9.37 -3.31
CA PRO A 202 15.61 -8.30 -4.20
C PRO A 202 15.25 -8.53 -5.68
N SER A 203 14.86 -9.75 -6.05
CA SER A 203 14.51 -10.10 -7.44
C SER A 203 13.02 -10.00 -7.77
N CYS A 204 12.13 -10.23 -6.81
CA CYS A 204 10.67 -10.22 -7.07
C CYS A 204 9.85 -9.55 -5.98
N SER A 205 10.51 -8.94 -4.98
CA SER A 205 9.88 -8.14 -3.93
C SER A 205 8.91 -8.90 -3.00
N ALA A 206 8.87 -10.23 -3.07
CA ALA A 206 8.07 -11.08 -2.18
C ALA A 206 8.74 -11.21 -0.79
N GLY A 207 7.94 -11.20 0.28
CA GLY A 207 8.40 -11.35 1.67
C GLY A 207 8.47 -12.80 2.17
N GLN A 208 8.03 -13.76 1.36
CA GLN A 208 8.06 -15.20 1.69
C GLN A 208 9.48 -15.75 1.53
N LEU A 209 10.29 -15.57 2.58
CA LEU A 209 11.69 -15.95 2.62
C LEU A 209 11.91 -17.14 3.56
N LEU A 210 12.67 -18.13 3.09
CA LEU A 210 13.17 -19.21 3.91
C LEU A 210 14.64 -18.93 4.21
N PHE A 211 15.01 -18.85 5.49
CA PHE A 211 16.39 -18.79 5.92
C PHE A 211 16.96 -20.20 6.01
N VAL A 212 18.08 -20.43 5.32
CA VAL A 212 18.70 -21.75 5.17
C VAL A 212 20.16 -21.63 5.55
N GLU A 213 20.59 -22.46 6.48
CA GLU A 213 21.99 -22.63 6.87
C GLU A 213 22.74 -23.42 5.79
N THR A 214 23.93 -22.95 5.45
CA THR A 214 24.75 -23.50 4.36
C THR A 214 26.22 -23.56 4.77
N CYS A 215 26.93 -24.57 4.25
CA CYS A 215 28.37 -24.69 4.40
C CYS A 215 29.06 -23.43 3.85
N PRO A 216 29.93 -22.75 4.62
CA PRO A 216 30.63 -21.56 4.16
C PRO A 216 31.53 -21.79 2.95
N GLN A 217 32.01 -23.03 2.75
CA GLN A 217 32.99 -23.38 1.72
C GLN A 217 32.34 -23.77 0.39
N CYS A 218 31.27 -24.58 0.40
CA CYS A 218 30.63 -25.07 -0.83
C CYS A 218 29.16 -24.65 -1.01
N GLY A 219 28.53 -24.07 0.02
CA GLY A 219 27.12 -23.68 0.00
C GLY A 219 26.12 -24.83 0.14
N SER A 220 26.56 -26.06 0.40
CA SER A 220 25.67 -27.20 0.68
C SER A 220 24.86 -27.00 1.97
N ILE A 221 23.65 -27.56 1.99
CA ILE A 221 22.79 -27.61 3.18
C ILE A 221 23.00 -28.88 4.02
N ASP A 222 23.77 -29.87 3.52
CA ASP A 222 24.03 -31.11 4.26
C ASP A 222 25.18 -30.89 5.24
N THR A 223 24.86 -30.20 6.32
CA THR A 223 25.77 -29.88 7.42
C THR A 223 25.29 -30.54 8.70
N ALA A 224 26.21 -31.04 9.52
CA ALA A 224 25.91 -31.65 10.80
C ALA A 224 26.77 -31.04 11.91
N GLU A 225 26.16 -30.78 13.05
CA GLU A 225 26.88 -30.42 14.27
C GLU A 225 27.66 -31.65 14.77
N GLN A 226 28.95 -31.47 15.05
CA GLN A 226 29.84 -32.51 15.52
C GLN A 226 30.85 -31.95 16.53
N ASN A 227 31.20 -32.78 17.52
CA ASN A 227 32.30 -32.47 18.42
C ASN A 227 33.62 -32.83 17.74
N PHE A 228 34.53 -31.87 17.64
CA PHE A 228 35.88 -32.09 17.14
C PHE A 228 36.88 -32.11 18.28
N LEU A 229 37.83 -33.05 18.23
CA LEU A 229 38.89 -33.18 19.21
C LEU A 229 40.24 -32.84 18.56
N HIS A 230 41.05 -32.06 19.26
CA HIS A 230 42.41 -31.74 18.84
C HIS A 230 43.42 -32.44 19.78
N CYS A 231 44.29 -33.26 19.19
CA CYS A 231 45.32 -34.01 19.89
C CYS A 231 46.58 -33.16 20.09
N TYR A 232 46.94 -32.84 21.33
CA TYR A 232 48.12 -32.01 21.61
C TYR A 232 49.44 -32.68 21.22
N SER A 233 49.50 -34.02 21.25
CA SER A 233 50.71 -34.77 20.93
C SER A 233 51.11 -34.70 19.46
N CYS A 234 50.16 -34.57 18.53
CA CYS A 234 50.45 -34.63 17.08
C CYS A 234 49.73 -33.57 16.22
N GLY A 235 48.92 -32.71 16.85
CA GLY A 235 48.15 -31.65 16.20
C GLY A 235 47.00 -32.14 15.32
N HIS A 236 46.62 -33.41 15.38
CA HIS A 236 45.49 -33.91 14.59
C HIS A 236 44.17 -33.39 15.15
N VAL A 237 43.29 -32.94 14.25
CA VAL A 237 41.91 -32.55 14.54
C VAL A 237 40.98 -33.44 13.73
N GLY A 238 40.06 -34.12 14.41
CA GLY A 238 39.06 -35.00 13.80
C GLY A 238 37.80 -35.07 14.65
N THR A 239 36.77 -35.75 14.14
CA THR A 239 35.50 -35.89 14.87
C THR A 239 35.70 -36.74 16.11
N GLN A 240 34.92 -36.53 17.17
CA GLN A 240 35.03 -37.33 18.39
C GLN A 240 34.81 -38.83 18.10
N ASP A 241 33.97 -39.17 17.12
CA ASP A 241 33.73 -40.55 16.71
C ASP A 241 34.99 -41.22 16.13
N GLU A 242 35.81 -40.49 15.37
CA GLU A 242 37.11 -40.98 14.87
C GLU A 242 38.11 -41.29 15.99
N TYR A 243 37.95 -40.65 17.15
CA TYR A 243 38.81 -40.86 18.32
C TYR A 243 38.25 -41.92 19.27
N LEU A 244 36.98 -42.31 19.11
CA LEU A 244 36.33 -43.26 20.00
C LEU A 244 36.76 -44.71 19.66
N THR A 245 37.36 -45.39 20.63
CA THR A 245 37.72 -46.81 20.53
C THR A 245 37.03 -47.61 21.64
N ASN A 246 37.09 -48.95 21.58
CA ASN A 246 36.55 -49.83 22.62
C ASN A 246 37.14 -49.57 24.02
N GLU A 247 38.33 -48.95 24.08
CA GLU A 247 39.08 -48.72 25.32
C GLU A 247 39.11 -47.25 25.76
N GLY A 248 38.33 -46.38 25.09
CA GLY A 248 38.27 -44.94 25.34
C GLY A 248 38.76 -44.11 24.15
N LEU A 249 39.19 -42.86 24.41
CA LEU A 249 39.65 -41.95 23.36
C LEU A 249 41.11 -42.22 22.97
N ALA A 250 41.38 -42.40 21.68
CA ALA A 250 42.73 -42.52 21.12
C ALA A 250 42.84 -41.77 19.80
N CYS A 251 43.98 -41.11 19.56
CA CYS A 251 44.16 -40.36 18.32
C CYS A 251 44.33 -41.32 17.12
N PRO A 252 43.54 -41.20 16.05
CA PRO A 252 43.64 -42.08 14.88
C PRO A 252 44.96 -41.92 14.11
N LYS A 253 45.67 -40.80 14.30
CA LYS A 253 46.93 -40.50 13.59
C LYS A 253 48.18 -41.04 14.29
N CYS A 254 48.27 -40.90 15.62
CA CYS A 254 49.47 -41.30 16.38
C CYS A 254 49.23 -42.41 17.41
N ALA A 255 47.99 -42.91 17.50
CA ALA A 255 47.55 -43.95 18.43
C ALA A 255 47.74 -43.62 19.93
N VAL A 256 48.09 -42.38 20.30
CA VAL A 256 48.18 -41.98 21.70
C VAL A 256 46.80 -42.01 22.34
N ARG A 257 46.71 -42.57 23.56
CA ARG A 257 45.49 -42.54 24.37
C ARG A 257 45.31 -41.17 25.00
N LEU A 258 44.08 -40.67 24.97
CA LEU A 258 43.69 -39.36 25.47
C LEU A 258 42.83 -39.54 26.73
N ARG A 259 43.29 -39.06 27.88
CA ARG A 259 42.62 -39.27 29.17
C ARG A 259 42.12 -37.97 29.78
N HIS A 260 42.94 -36.92 29.74
CA HIS A 260 42.65 -35.66 30.42
C HIS A 260 42.49 -34.52 29.41
N ILE A 261 41.30 -33.92 29.40
CA ILE A 261 41.04 -32.70 28.64
C ILE A 261 41.89 -31.54 29.18
N GLY A 262 42.42 -30.70 28.29
CA GLY A 262 43.35 -29.62 28.60
C GLY A 262 44.80 -30.06 28.82
N VAL A 263 45.09 -31.37 28.80
CA VAL A 263 46.46 -31.92 28.92
C VAL A 263 46.81 -32.81 27.73
N ASP A 264 45.96 -33.77 27.39
CA ASP A 264 46.20 -34.68 26.26
C ASP A 264 45.50 -34.19 24.99
N TYR A 265 44.36 -33.51 25.14
CA TYR A 265 43.54 -33.00 24.06
C TYR A 265 42.66 -31.83 24.51
N ASP A 266 42.11 -31.06 23.57
CA ASP A 266 40.98 -30.15 23.80
C ASP A 266 39.86 -30.38 22.78
N ARG A 267 38.79 -29.58 22.91
CA ARG A 267 37.76 -29.48 21.89
C ARG A 267 38.16 -28.39 20.91
N ALA A 268 38.12 -28.73 19.62
CA ALA A 268 38.41 -27.75 18.58
C ALA A 268 37.31 -26.67 18.52
N LEU A 269 37.63 -25.54 17.88
CA LEU A 269 36.71 -24.41 17.72
C LEU A 269 35.61 -24.69 16.69
N GLU A 270 35.88 -25.57 15.72
CA GLU A 270 34.90 -26.01 14.74
C GLU A 270 33.89 -26.95 15.41
N THR A 271 32.61 -26.75 15.09
CA THR A 271 31.49 -27.50 15.65
C THR A 271 30.57 -28.06 14.56
N PHE A 272 30.87 -27.79 13.28
CA PHE A 272 30.10 -28.30 12.15
C PHE A 272 30.99 -28.98 11.12
N ALA A 273 30.44 -30.02 10.49
CA ALA A 273 31.00 -30.73 9.35
C ALA A 273 30.04 -30.64 8.16
N CYS A 274 30.55 -30.34 6.97
CA CYS A 274 29.79 -30.51 5.73
C CYS A 274 29.96 -31.92 5.18
N LYS A 275 28.86 -32.61 4.86
CA LYS A 275 28.90 -33.97 4.30
C LYS A 275 29.30 -34.00 2.82
N ASP A 276 29.10 -32.90 2.10
CA ASP A 276 29.41 -32.83 0.66
C ASP A 276 30.88 -32.49 0.38
N CYS A 277 31.48 -31.57 1.14
CA CYS A 277 32.87 -31.13 0.90
C CYS A 277 33.84 -31.46 2.05
N SER A 278 33.35 -32.08 3.13
CA SER A 278 34.14 -32.35 4.35
C SER A 278 34.75 -31.11 5.00
N GLY A 279 34.26 -29.92 4.64
CA GLY A 279 34.64 -28.65 5.26
C GLY A 279 34.21 -28.60 6.72
N ARG A 280 35.06 -27.99 7.56
CA ARG A 280 34.86 -27.81 9.00
C ARG A 280 34.78 -26.33 9.32
N PHE A 281 33.84 -25.94 10.16
CA PHE A 281 33.58 -24.53 10.47
C PHE A 281 32.84 -24.40 11.82
N THR A 282 32.87 -23.21 12.40
CA THR A 282 32.22 -22.90 13.69
C THR A 282 30.77 -22.45 13.52
N GLU A 283 30.46 -21.71 12.46
CA GLU A 283 29.10 -21.22 12.19
C GLU A 283 28.75 -21.41 10.71
N PRO A 284 27.57 -21.95 10.38
CA PRO A 284 27.10 -22.01 9.01
C PRO A 284 26.77 -20.60 8.48
N ASN A 285 26.88 -20.43 7.17
CA ASN A 285 26.38 -19.22 6.51
C ASN A 285 24.85 -19.29 6.41
N VAL A 286 24.16 -18.23 6.82
CA VAL A 286 22.71 -18.10 6.60
C VAL A 286 22.44 -17.43 5.26
N LYS A 287 21.68 -18.09 4.39
CA LYS A 287 21.18 -17.51 3.13
C LYS A 287 19.66 -17.43 3.13
N ALA A 288 19.12 -16.45 2.42
CA ALA A 288 17.69 -16.31 2.20
C ALA A 288 17.29 -16.90 0.85
N ARG A 289 16.34 -17.83 0.85
CA ARG A 289 15.75 -18.43 -0.36
C ARG A 289 14.31 -17.97 -0.51
N CYS A 290 14.01 -17.31 -1.63
CA CYS A 290 12.65 -16.86 -1.91
C CYS A 290 11.73 -18.04 -2.26
N LEU A 291 10.60 -18.18 -1.57
CA LEU A 291 9.62 -19.23 -1.86
C LEU A 291 8.86 -19.00 -3.18
N ARG A 292 8.85 -17.76 -3.67
CA ARG A 292 8.16 -17.38 -4.91
C ARG A 292 9.02 -17.57 -6.16
N CYS A 293 10.17 -16.91 -6.25
CA CYS A 293 11.04 -16.98 -7.44
C CYS A 293 12.19 -18.00 -7.32
N ARG A 294 12.32 -18.70 -6.18
CA ARG A 294 13.34 -19.72 -5.89
C ARG A 294 14.79 -19.24 -5.87
N LYS A 295 15.07 -17.97 -6.15
CA LYS A 295 16.41 -17.39 -6.05
C LYS A 295 16.89 -17.36 -4.60
N THR A 296 18.19 -17.56 -4.43
CA THR A 296 18.89 -17.50 -3.15
C THR A 296 19.84 -16.31 -3.15
N CYS A 297 19.88 -15.57 -2.04
CA CYS A 297 20.77 -14.43 -1.83
C CYS A 297 21.32 -14.44 -0.40
N GLY A 298 22.37 -13.64 -0.16
CA GLY A 298 22.80 -13.31 1.20
C GLY A 298 21.71 -12.53 1.95
N THR A 299 21.73 -12.58 3.27
CA THR A 299 20.78 -11.85 4.13
C THR A 299 20.97 -10.33 4.06
N ASP A 300 22.20 -9.89 3.81
CA ASP A 300 22.62 -8.51 3.56
C ASP A 300 22.05 -7.91 2.26
N ALA A 301 21.71 -8.75 1.29
CA ALA A 301 21.14 -8.34 0.00
C ALA A 301 19.61 -8.18 0.02
N LEU A 302 18.95 -8.44 1.15
CA LEU A 302 17.49 -8.35 1.27
C LEU A 302 17.04 -6.89 1.32
N ALA A 303 16.00 -6.56 0.53
CA ALA A 303 15.43 -5.22 0.52
C ALA A 303 14.42 -5.04 1.66
N GLU A 304 14.45 -3.89 2.34
CA GLU A 304 13.48 -3.56 3.38
C GLU A 304 12.18 -3.00 2.80
N ARG A 305 11.05 -3.38 3.42
CA ARG A 305 9.75 -2.76 3.20
C ARG A 305 9.10 -2.44 4.54
N ASN A 306 8.63 -1.21 4.67
CA ASN A 306 7.92 -0.72 5.84
C ASN A 306 6.42 -0.74 5.61
N TYR A 307 5.67 -1.16 6.62
CA TYR A 307 4.22 -1.03 6.71
C TYR A 307 3.87 -0.05 7.82
N TYR A 308 3.01 0.91 7.50
CA TYR A 308 2.63 1.98 8.41
C TYR A 308 1.15 1.90 8.77
N GLY A 309 0.78 2.40 9.94
CA GLY A 309 -0.59 2.85 10.16
C GLY A 309 -0.85 4.03 9.22
N LEU A 310 -2.02 4.11 8.59
CA LEU A 310 -2.38 5.24 7.73
C LEU A 310 -3.65 5.90 8.23
N GLN A 311 -3.64 7.22 8.37
CA GLN A 311 -4.80 8.00 8.78
C GLN A 311 -5.08 9.13 7.79
N LEU A 312 -6.27 9.69 7.86
CA LEU A 312 -6.66 10.79 7.00
C LEU A 312 -5.91 12.06 7.40
N SER A 313 -5.31 12.74 6.44
CA SER A 313 -4.70 14.06 6.68
C SER A 313 -5.77 15.17 6.63
N ALA A 314 -5.40 16.40 7.00
CA ALA A 314 -6.28 17.56 6.82
C ALA A 314 -6.69 17.79 5.34
N ALA A 315 -5.77 17.54 4.40
CA ALA A 315 -6.06 17.62 2.97
C ALA A 315 -7.02 16.49 2.54
N GLY A 316 -6.82 15.28 3.07
CA GLY A 316 -7.75 14.16 2.89
C GLY A 316 -9.15 14.43 3.42
N GLU A 317 -9.25 15.08 4.58
CA GLU A 317 -10.52 15.48 5.20
C GLU A 317 -11.29 16.45 4.31
N LEU A 318 -10.62 17.50 3.81
CA LEU A 318 -11.21 18.44 2.88
C LEU A 318 -11.65 17.74 1.58
N ALA A 319 -10.81 16.86 1.05
CA ALA A 319 -11.06 16.19 -0.21
C ALA A 319 -12.25 15.20 -0.11
N ALA A 320 -12.41 14.51 1.02
CA ALA A 320 -13.55 13.64 1.31
C ALA A 320 -14.87 14.43 1.39
N ARG A 321 -14.87 15.61 2.02
CA ARG A 321 -16.08 16.47 2.14
C ARG A 321 -16.52 17.06 0.82
N THR A 322 -15.55 17.57 0.07
CA THR A 322 -15.79 18.33 -1.17
C THR A 322 -15.95 17.43 -2.39
N GLY A 323 -15.58 16.15 -2.30
CA GLY A 323 -15.57 15.21 -3.42
C GLY A 323 -14.57 15.60 -4.52
N GLN A 324 -13.49 16.30 -4.14
CA GLN A 324 -12.50 16.88 -5.07
C GLN A 324 -11.39 15.90 -5.48
N VAL A 325 -11.45 14.64 -5.03
CA VAL A 325 -10.35 13.68 -5.18
C VAL A 325 -10.20 13.13 -6.61
N GLY A 326 -11.26 13.13 -7.44
CA GLY A 326 -11.23 12.42 -8.73
C GLY A 326 -11.71 13.18 -9.96
N ASP A 327 -12.81 13.94 -9.89
CA ASP A 327 -13.54 14.26 -11.14
C ASP A 327 -12.97 15.42 -11.97
N LEU A 328 -12.20 16.34 -11.39
CA LEU A 328 -11.67 17.49 -12.12
C LEU A 328 -10.53 17.10 -13.09
N PHE A 329 -9.74 16.13 -12.67
CA PHE A 329 -8.55 15.66 -13.38
C PHE A 329 -8.77 14.34 -14.13
N LYS A 330 -9.90 13.64 -13.92
CA LYS A 330 -10.30 12.49 -14.75
C LYS A 330 -10.32 12.82 -16.26
N LEU A 331 -10.70 14.04 -16.60
CA LEU A 331 -10.75 14.55 -17.98
C LEU A 331 -9.35 14.73 -18.58
N LEU A 332 -8.35 15.00 -17.73
CA LEU A 332 -6.94 15.01 -18.09
C LEU A 332 -6.35 13.59 -18.06
N ASP A 333 -6.87 12.69 -17.22
CA ASP A 333 -6.47 11.27 -17.15
C ASP A 333 -6.92 10.48 -18.40
N GLU A 334 -8.12 10.75 -18.95
CA GLU A 334 -8.57 10.19 -20.25
C GLU A 334 -7.66 10.61 -21.42
N PHE A 335 -6.93 11.72 -21.24
CA PHE A 335 -5.96 12.26 -22.18
C PHE A 335 -4.52 11.80 -21.90
N SER A 336 -4.24 11.22 -20.73
CA SER A 336 -2.91 10.73 -20.36
C SER A 336 -2.58 9.44 -21.10
N HIS A 337 -1.91 9.56 -22.24
CA HIS A 337 -1.54 8.44 -23.11
C HIS A 337 -0.32 7.63 -22.61
N ALA A 338 0.34 8.04 -21.52
CA ALA A 338 1.53 7.38 -20.99
C ALA A 338 1.47 7.15 -19.46
N HIS A 339 1.68 5.90 -19.03
CA HIS A 339 1.96 5.56 -17.64
C HIS A 339 3.32 6.17 -17.21
N PRO A 340 3.51 6.60 -15.95
CA PRO A 340 4.76 7.26 -15.52
C PRO A 340 6.04 6.46 -15.82
N GLU A 341 5.98 5.12 -15.72
CA GLU A 341 7.12 4.26 -16.05
C GLU A 341 7.47 4.31 -17.54
N TYR A 342 6.46 4.26 -18.41
CA TYR A 342 6.65 4.37 -19.86
C TYR A 342 7.19 5.75 -20.24
N PHE A 343 6.59 6.82 -19.69
CA PHE A 343 7.05 8.19 -19.93
C PHE A 343 8.52 8.39 -19.54
N ASN A 344 8.90 7.95 -18.32
CA ASN A 344 10.27 8.06 -17.84
C ASN A 344 11.25 7.26 -18.71
N HIS A 345 10.89 6.03 -19.09
CA HIS A 345 11.72 5.22 -19.94
C HIS A 345 11.90 5.83 -21.34
N THR A 346 10.83 6.36 -21.94
CA THR A 346 10.91 7.05 -23.23
C THR A 346 11.75 8.31 -23.15
N LEU A 347 11.62 9.09 -22.08
CA LEU A 347 12.46 10.28 -21.86
C LEU A 347 13.94 9.91 -21.69
N GLU A 348 14.26 8.89 -20.89
CA GLU A 348 15.64 8.39 -20.75
C GLU A 348 16.20 7.96 -22.10
N TRP A 349 15.42 7.20 -22.87
CA TRP A 349 15.82 6.76 -24.20
C TRP A 349 16.06 7.93 -25.17
N LEU A 350 15.18 8.94 -25.18
CA LEU A 350 15.34 10.14 -26.04
C LEU A 350 16.55 10.98 -25.64
N ILE A 351 16.83 11.13 -24.34
CA ILE A 351 18.04 11.79 -23.84
C ILE A 351 19.28 11.06 -24.39
N ASP A 352 19.35 9.75 -24.24
CA ASP A 352 20.49 8.95 -24.70
C ASP A 352 20.62 8.88 -26.23
N LEU A 353 19.51 9.04 -26.95
CA LEU A 353 19.52 9.10 -28.41
C LEU A 353 20.01 10.46 -28.92
N SER A 354 19.53 11.56 -28.34
CA SER A 354 19.95 12.93 -28.70
C SER A 354 21.44 13.20 -28.45
N ARG A 355 22.04 12.54 -27.45
CA ARG A 355 23.49 12.62 -27.19
C ARG A 355 24.34 11.97 -28.28
N ARG A 356 23.78 11.01 -29.01
CA ARG A 356 24.49 10.23 -30.05
C ARG A 356 24.27 10.79 -31.45
N HIS A 357 23.15 11.47 -31.66
CA HIS A 357 22.65 11.89 -32.95
C HIS A 357 22.13 13.33 -32.84
N ASP A 358 22.89 14.29 -33.37
CA ASP A 358 22.53 15.73 -33.32
C ASP A 358 21.21 16.03 -34.06
N GLU A 359 20.81 15.16 -34.99
CA GLU A 359 19.52 15.21 -35.67
C GLU A 359 18.32 14.85 -34.78
N VAL A 360 18.55 14.21 -33.63
CA VAL A 360 17.49 13.81 -32.70
C VAL A 360 17.24 14.92 -31.70
N GLN A 361 16.15 15.64 -31.92
CA GLN A 361 15.72 16.73 -31.04
C GLN A 361 14.47 16.34 -30.27
N PHE A 362 14.33 16.86 -29.06
CA PHE A 362 13.10 16.74 -28.27
C PHE A 362 12.90 17.94 -27.35
N GLY A 363 11.65 18.13 -26.96
CA GLY A 363 11.24 19.06 -25.91
C GLY A 363 10.58 18.31 -24.76
N LEU A 364 10.84 18.77 -23.54
CA LEU A 364 10.15 18.36 -22.32
C LEU A 364 9.54 19.62 -21.69
N VAL A 365 8.25 19.60 -21.41
CA VAL A 365 7.55 20.71 -20.75
C VAL A 365 6.86 20.20 -19.49
N CYS A 366 7.08 20.91 -18.39
CA CYS A 366 6.37 20.78 -17.13
C CYS A 366 5.27 21.84 -17.08
N LEU A 367 4.05 21.42 -16.77
CA LEU A 367 2.88 22.26 -16.56
C LEU A 367 2.48 22.16 -15.09
N LYS A 368 2.37 23.30 -14.40
CA LYS A 368 1.83 23.38 -13.03
C LYS A 368 0.54 24.16 -13.00
N PHE A 369 -0.49 23.62 -12.35
CA PHE A 369 -1.71 24.36 -12.04
C PHE A 369 -1.54 25.10 -10.70
N ALA A 370 -1.36 26.42 -10.74
CA ALA A 370 -0.93 27.22 -9.60
C ALA A 370 -2.05 27.53 -8.58
N ASN A 371 -3.32 27.56 -9.00
CA ASN A 371 -4.42 28.06 -8.19
C ASN A 371 -5.65 27.13 -8.11
N VAL A 372 -5.47 25.82 -8.36
CA VAL A 372 -6.57 24.84 -8.35
C VAL A 372 -7.32 24.84 -7.03
N HIS A 373 -6.60 24.83 -5.92
CA HIS A 373 -7.19 24.84 -4.57
C HIS A 373 -8.05 26.08 -4.32
N LEU A 374 -7.62 27.25 -4.82
CA LEU A 374 -8.37 28.50 -4.72
C LEU A 374 -9.67 28.42 -5.54
N LEU A 375 -9.59 27.92 -6.77
CA LEU A 375 -10.76 27.74 -7.64
C LEU A 375 -11.76 26.74 -7.04
N ALA A 376 -11.25 25.63 -6.52
CA ALA A 376 -12.02 24.60 -5.85
C ALA A 376 -12.73 25.08 -4.58
N SER A 377 -12.19 26.11 -3.91
CA SER A 377 -12.81 26.74 -2.74
C SER A 377 -13.90 27.77 -3.08
N LYS A 378 -13.83 28.39 -4.27
CA LYS A 378 -14.69 29.52 -4.66
C LYS A 378 -15.76 29.18 -5.70
N LEU A 379 -15.54 28.15 -6.52
CA LEU A 379 -16.44 27.82 -7.63
C LEU A 379 -17.24 26.53 -7.39
N PRO A 380 -18.49 26.47 -7.87
CA PRO A 380 -19.24 25.21 -7.92
C PRO A 380 -18.54 24.16 -8.78
N ARG A 381 -18.57 22.90 -8.34
CA ARG A 381 -17.87 21.75 -8.98
C ARG A 381 -18.15 21.60 -10.47
N HIS A 382 -19.40 21.81 -10.91
CA HIS A 382 -19.77 21.69 -12.33
C HIS A 382 -19.10 22.76 -13.20
N ARG A 383 -18.99 23.99 -12.71
CA ARG A 383 -18.27 25.07 -13.41
C ARG A 383 -16.78 24.76 -13.47
N LEU A 384 -16.22 24.32 -12.35
CA LEU A 384 -14.81 23.99 -12.30
C LEU A 384 -14.46 22.82 -13.24
N ALA A 385 -15.31 21.79 -13.30
CA ALA A 385 -15.17 20.70 -14.27
C ALA A 385 -15.25 21.21 -15.72
N GLN A 386 -16.21 22.07 -16.06
CA GLN A 386 -16.31 22.69 -17.39
C GLN A 386 -15.06 23.49 -17.78
N MET A 387 -14.45 24.20 -16.82
CA MET A 387 -13.20 24.93 -17.05
C MET A 387 -12.03 23.99 -17.36
N PHE A 388 -11.91 22.89 -16.61
CA PHE A 388 -10.89 21.87 -16.84
C PHE A 388 -11.13 21.07 -18.13
N ASP A 389 -12.38 20.78 -18.48
CA ASP A 389 -12.79 20.18 -19.75
C ASP A 389 -12.35 21.04 -20.95
N ALA A 390 -12.70 22.32 -20.91
CA ALA A 390 -12.35 23.27 -21.96
C ALA A 390 -10.83 23.41 -22.10
N LEU A 391 -10.10 23.42 -20.97
CA LEU A 391 -8.65 23.45 -20.99
C LEU A 391 -8.04 22.16 -21.56
N ALA A 392 -8.53 20.99 -21.16
CA ALA A 392 -8.08 19.69 -21.67
C ALA A 392 -8.34 19.55 -23.18
N GLN A 393 -9.47 20.06 -23.68
CA GLN A 393 -9.75 20.09 -25.12
C GLN A 393 -8.78 20.99 -25.88
N ARG A 394 -8.48 22.18 -25.36
CA ARG A 394 -7.52 23.11 -25.98
C ARG A 394 -6.08 22.56 -25.94
N LEU A 395 -5.69 21.92 -24.84
CA LEU A 395 -4.38 21.25 -24.75
C LEU A 395 -4.29 20.11 -25.77
N ARG A 396 -5.34 19.30 -25.93
CA ARG A 396 -5.43 18.26 -26.97
C ARG A 396 -5.19 18.78 -28.38
N GLU A 397 -5.74 19.94 -28.72
CA GLU A 397 -5.56 20.56 -30.04
C GLU A 397 -4.13 21.08 -30.27
N LEU A 398 -3.36 21.33 -29.20
CA LEU A 398 -1.98 21.79 -29.28
C LEU A 398 -0.95 20.66 -29.45
N ILE A 399 -1.32 19.44 -29.07
CA ILE A 399 -0.41 18.30 -28.92
C ILE A 399 -0.61 17.34 -30.10
N ARG A 400 0.48 16.81 -30.66
CA ARG A 400 0.45 15.87 -31.77
C ARG A 400 0.22 14.44 -31.26
N THR A 401 -0.21 13.55 -32.15
CA THR A 401 -0.40 12.12 -31.82
C THR A 401 0.89 11.40 -31.40
N THR A 402 2.06 11.93 -31.76
CA THR A 402 3.38 11.39 -31.40
C THR A 402 3.92 11.92 -30.07
N ASP A 403 3.30 12.96 -29.53
CA ASP A 403 3.72 13.57 -28.27
C ASP A 403 3.15 12.76 -27.10
N LEU A 404 3.89 12.65 -26.00
CA LEU A 404 3.40 11.99 -24.80
C LEU A 404 2.94 13.04 -23.80
N PHE A 405 1.69 12.88 -23.35
CA PHE A 405 1.17 13.57 -22.18
C PHE A 405 1.11 12.60 -21.00
N MET A 406 1.65 13.02 -19.87
CA MET A 406 1.67 12.24 -18.63
C MET A 406 1.29 13.12 -17.45
N ARG A 407 0.36 12.65 -16.63
CA ARG A 407 0.06 13.28 -15.34
C ARG A 407 0.96 12.73 -14.24
N ASP A 408 1.64 13.62 -13.53
CA ASP A 408 2.50 13.28 -12.39
C ASP A 408 1.66 13.22 -11.10
N ASP A 409 0.92 14.30 -10.83
CA ASP A 409 0.01 14.41 -9.68
C ASP A 409 -1.15 15.40 -9.96
N ASP A 410 -1.74 15.99 -8.90
CA ASP A 410 -2.89 16.90 -9.00
C ASP A 410 -2.48 18.33 -9.43
N GLU A 411 -1.20 18.68 -9.35
CA GLU A 411 -0.70 20.01 -9.74
C GLU A 411 0.19 19.97 -10.97
N TYR A 412 0.82 18.84 -11.27
CA TYR A 412 1.84 18.73 -12.31
C TYR A 412 1.46 17.77 -13.45
N CYS A 413 1.61 18.25 -14.68
CA CYS A 413 1.56 17.46 -15.90
C CYS A 413 2.84 17.63 -16.73
N TRP A 414 3.13 16.63 -17.55
CA TRP A 414 4.30 16.56 -18.40
C TRP A 414 3.93 16.36 -19.85
N LEU A 415 4.68 17.04 -20.71
CA LEU A 415 4.63 16.91 -22.16
C LEU A 415 6.01 16.53 -22.66
N LEU A 416 6.11 15.41 -23.35
CA LEU A 416 7.30 14.99 -24.08
C LEU A 416 7.01 15.13 -25.58
N LEU A 417 7.84 15.88 -26.27
CA LEU A 417 7.64 16.33 -27.64
C LEU A 417 8.80 15.78 -28.50
N PRO A 418 8.69 14.56 -29.07
CA PRO A 418 9.71 14.03 -29.96
C PRO A 418 9.89 14.91 -31.20
N GLN A 419 11.11 14.95 -31.73
CA GLN A 419 11.46 15.69 -32.95
C GLN A 419 11.02 17.16 -32.94
N THR A 420 11.11 17.79 -31.76
CA THR A 420 10.71 19.19 -31.56
C THR A 420 11.92 20.04 -31.18
N PRO A 421 12.37 20.97 -32.04
CA PRO A 421 13.49 21.87 -31.76
C PRO A 421 13.15 22.88 -30.66
N PRO A 422 14.14 23.54 -30.05
CA PRO A 422 13.93 24.59 -29.04
C PRO A 422 12.94 25.69 -29.48
N GLY A 423 13.00 26.12 -30.74
CA GLY A 423 12.03 27.09 -31.28
C GLY A 423 10.59 26.56 -31.31
N GLY A 424 10.40 25.27 -31.56
CA GLY A 424 9.09 24.62 -31.51
C GLY A 424 8.53 24.54 -30.09
N VAL A 425 9.38 24.28 -29.10
CA VAL A 425 9.01 24.29 -27.68
C VAL A 425 8.60 25.69 -27.24
N ALA A 426 9.34 26.72 -27.63
CA ALA A 426 9.01 28.12 -27.31
C ALA A 426 7.61 28.52 -27.85
N ILE A 427 7.30 28.16 -29.10
CA ILE A 427 5.97 28.41 -29.70
C ILE A 427 4.86 27.69 -28.92
N LEU A 428 5.11 26.46 -28.46
CA LEU A 428 4.13 25.73 -27.67
C LEU A 428 3.88 26.40 -26.32
N LEU A 429 4.94 26.88 -25.64
CA LEU A 429 4.81 27.59 -24.37
C LEU A 429 4.01 28.90 -24.53
N GLU A 430 4.24 29.66 -25.60
CA GLU A 430 3.45 30.85 -25.92
C GLU A 430 1.97 30.52 -26.11
N ARG A 431 1.67 29.42 -26.82
CA ARG A 431 0.29 28.96 -27.01
C ARG A 431 -0.36 28.53 -25.70
N ILE A 432 0.35 27.80 -24.84
CA ILE A 432 -0.14 27.38 -23.52
C ILE A 432 -0.40 28.60 -22.63
N ALA A 433 0.49 29.59 -22.64
CA ALA A 433 0.30 30.84 -21.91
C ALA A 433 -0.96 31.59 -22.41
N ALA A 434 -1.18 31.61 -23.74
CA ALA A 434 -2.39 32.17 -24.33
C ALA A 434 -3.66 31.39 -23.94
N LEU A 435 -3.61 30.07 -23.75
CA LEU A 435 -4.74 29.28 -23.24
C LEU A 435 -5.15 29.69 -21.84
N GLY A 436 -4.17 29.92 -20.95
CA GLY A 436 -4.42 30.43 -19.59
C GLY A 436 -4.99 31.85 -19.58
N ALA A 437 -4.64 32.67 -20.57
CA ALA A 437 -5.16 34.04 -20.73
C ALA A 437 -6.56 34.12 -21.38
N ALA A 438 -6.90 33.17 -22.26
CA ALA A 438 -8.14 33.15 -23.05
C ALA A 438 -9.33 32.43 -22.38
N ALA A 439 -9.22 32.05 -21.11
CA ALA A 439 -10.39 31.61 -20.33
C ALA A 439 -11.27 32.82 -20.01
N THR A 440 -12.49 32.88 -20.55
CA THR A 440 -13.42 34.00 -20.38
C THR A 440 -13.71 34.28 -18.91
N PRO A 441 -13.57 35.53 -18.44
CA PRO A 441 -13.86 35.90 -17.06
C PRO A 441 -15.36 36.13 -16.88
N GLU A 442 -16.03 35.22 -16.19
CA GLU A 442 -17.14 35.62 -15.33
C GLU A 442 -16.68 35.36 -13.89
N GLU A 443 -16.80 36.37 -13.02
CA GLU A 443 -16.31 36.40 -11.62
C GLU A 443 -14.78 36.53 -11.41
N GLY A 444 -13.97 36.68 -12.46
CA GLY A 444 -12.54 37.02 -12.36
C GLY A 444 -11.62 35.88 -11.90
N LEU A 445 -12.12 34.65 -11.82
CA LEU A 445 -11.37 33.45 -11.45
C LEU A 445 -10.99 32.65 -12.71
N ARG A 446 -9.69 32.39 -12.92
CA ARG A 446 -9.16 31.64 -14.07
C ARG A 446 -8.17 30.56 -13.64
N ILE A 447 -7.94 29.56 -14.48
CA ILE A 447 -6.87 28.57 -14.25
C ILE A 447 -5.53 29.23 -14.50
N GLU A 448 -4.68 29.27 -13.47
CA GLU A 448 -3.31 29.75 -13.58
C GLU A 448 -2.37 28.60 -13.88
N LEU A 449 -1.64 28.73 -14.99
CA LEU A 449 -0.66 27.77 -15.45
C LEU A 449 0.73 28.37 -15.34
N ALA A 450 1.62 27.68 -14.64
CA ALA A 450 3.05 27.95 -14.65
C ALA A 450 3.75 26.85 -15.47
N THR A 451 4.82 27.20 -16.18
CA THR A 451 5.51 26.26 -17.07
C THR A 451 7.01 26.35 -16.94
N ALA A 452 7.70 25.22 -17.13
CA ALA A 452 9.14 25.17 -17.37
C ALA A 452 9.43 24.16 -18.46
N SER A 453 10.50 24.37 -19.22
CA SER A 453 10.89 23.49 -20.31
C SER A 453 12.37 23.10 -20.25
N PHE A 454 12.65 21.99 -20.90
CA PHE A 454 13.99 21.48 -21.18
C PHE A 454 14.02 20.97 -22.62
N THR A 455 15.12 21.19 -23.32
CA THR A 455 15.27 20.76 -24.71
C THR A 455 16.51 19.89 -24.86
N SER A 456 16.55 19.10 -25.93
CA SER A 456 17.76 18.38 -26.35
C SER A 456 19.01 19.28 -26.44
N ALA A 457 18.88 20.58 -26.72
CA ALA A 457 20.00 21.51 -26.75
C ALA A 457 20.59 21.78 -25.34
N ASP A 458 19.78 21.63 -24.30
CA ASP A 458 20.18 21.75 -22.89
C ASP A 458 20.84 20.45 -22.37
N ALA A 459 20.74 19.35 -23.13
CA ALA A 459 21.19 18.01 -22.74
C ALA A 459 22.68 17.74 -22.98
N GLY A 460 23.54 18.77 -22.88
CA GLY A 460 24.99 18.69 -23.07
C GLY A 460 25.69 17.61 -22.23
N ALA A 461 27.01 17.46 -22.36
CA ALA A 461 27.85 16.32 -21.91
C ALA A 461 27.89 15.98 -20.39
N GLY A 462 26.88 16.38 -19.60
CA GLY A 462 26.66 15.94 -18.23
C GLY A 462 25.74 14.72 -18.14
N SER A 463 26.10 13.78 -17.25
CA SER A 463 25.29 12.61 -16.88
C SER A 463 24.07 13.03 -16.05
N THR A 464 23.04 13.55 -16.70
CA THR A 464 21.74 13.81 -16.05
C THR A 464 20.73 12.78 -16.56
N ASN A 465 20.05 12.09 -15.64
CA ASN A 465 18.96 11.16 -15.97
C ASN A 465 17.60 11.88 -15.98
N ALA A 466 16.57 11.21 -16.51
CA ALA A 466 15.22 11.78 -16.62
C ALA A 466 14.68 12.30 -15.27
N ARG A 467 14.87 11.54 -14.18
CA ARG A 467 14.39 11.92 -12.84
C ARG A 467 14.98 13.23 -12.34
N LEU A 468 16.29 13.43 -12.54
CA LEU A 468 16.97 14.66 -12.14
C LEU A 468 16.50 15.88 -12.95
N ILE A 469 16.31 15.71 -14.27
CA ILE A 469 15.79 16.76 -15.15
C ILE A 469 14.37 17.14 -14.73
N MET A 470 13.49 16.15 -14.56
CA MET A 470 12.12 16.37 -14.13
C MET A 470 12.05 17.03 -12.73
N GLY A 471 12.85 16.57 -11.77
CA GLY A 471 12.93 17.18 -10.44
C GLY A 471 13.39 18.64 -10.49
N THR A 472 14.40 18.95 -11.32
CA THR A 472 14.89 20.32 -11.52
C THR A 472 13.81 21.22 -12.12
N LEU A 473 13.10 20.74 -13.14
CA LEU A 473 12.02 21.51 -13.76
C LEU A 473 10.87 21.76 -12.77
N ARG A 474 10.46 20.77 -11.97
CA ARG A 474 9.42 20.99 -10.93
C ARG A 474 9.82 22.10 -9.97
N SER A 475 11.08 22.13 -9.53
CA SER A 475 11.58 23.20 -8.64
C SER A 475 11.54 24.60 -9.25
N ARG A 476 11.63 24.72 -10.58
CA ARG A 476 11.58 26.02 -11.29
C ARG A 476 10.16 26.55 -11.47
N VAL A 477 9.16 25.67 -11.42
CA VAL A 477 7.74 26.02 -11.51
C VAL A 477 7.07 26.08 -10.13
N SER A 478 7.83 25.76 -9.06
CA SER A 478 7.34 25.68 -7.68
C SER A 478 6.88 27.01 -7.12
#